data_AF-A0A1I7VXH7-F1
#
_entry.id   AF-A0A1I7VXH7-F1
#
_cell.length_a   1.000
_cell.length_b   1.000
_cell.length_c   1.000
_cell.angle_alpha   90.00
_cell.angle_beta   90.00
_cell.angle_gamma   90.00
#
_symmetry.space_group_name_H-M   'P 1'
#
loop_
_entity.id
_entity.type
_entity.pdbx_description
1 polymer ?
#
loop_
_entity_poly.entity_id
_entity_poly.type
_entity_poly.pdbx_seq_one_letter_code
_entity_poly.pdbx_strand_id
1 'polypeptide(L)'
;MSICLLLIHFLIGLDSTRTNAFAFTTIAQLKSQRSQGEEECFMQKLCNYEEMNVEPICGSDGKTYNSYCEVKRAICHGNPVKKQFSGPCPENLRCQLERAYQLKLAGEKMNSSDVYVPECNATDGSYATIQCHRSTGYCWCVTRIGRPLPSTSKRYGIPNCHILQKTKIGRRSHRKSNGDAVSSNGMIHEL
;
A
#
# COMPACT_ATOMS: atom_id res chain seq x y z
N MET A 1 81.95 5.03 49.83
CA MET A 1 81.90 3.57 49.64
C MET A 1 80.78 3.28 48.64
N SER A 2 81.16 2.74 47.47
CA SER A 2 80.39 2.00 46.44
C SER A 2 78.90 2.33 46.24
N ILE A 3 78.45 2.83 45.08
CA ILE A 3 78.34 2.18 43.76
C ILE A 3 77.49 0.89 43.80
N CYS A 4 76.56 0.81 42.86
CA CYS A 4 75.77 -0.36 42.42
C CYS A 4 74.57 -0.76 43.27
N LEU A 5 73.41 -0.18 42.94
CA LEU A 5 72.45 -0.87 42.05
C LEU A 5 71.46 0.17 41.51
N LEU A 6 71.89 0.80 40.41
CA LEU A 6 70.99 1.35 39.40
C LEU A 6 70.14 0.20 38.85
N LEU A 7 68.95 0.56 38.34
CA LEU A 7 67.89 -0.28 37.74
C LEU A 7 66.73 -0.61 38.69
N ILE A 8 65.87 0.38 38.96
CA ILE A 8 64.56 0.49 38.29
C ILE A 8 64.19 1.99 38.28
N HIS A 9 64.00 2.48 37.07
CA HIS A 9 63.70 3.86 36.75
C HIS A 9 62.35 4.32 37.33
N PHE A 10 62.34 5.59 37.76
CA PHE A 10 61.24 6.54 37.75
C PHE A 10 60.16 6.49 38.86
N LEU A 11 60.50 7.12 39.98
CA LEU A 11 59.64 8.18 40.54
C LEU A 11 59.46 9.25 39.47
N ILE A 12 58.24 9.75 39.21
CA ILE A 12 57.87 11.19 39.29
C ILE A 12 56.33 11.26 39.36
N GLY A 13 55.77 11.60 40.51
CA GLY A 13 54.49 12.33 40.53
C GLY A 13 54.78 13.81 40.33
N LEU A 14 53.91 14.57 39.67
CA LEU A 14 53.70 16.02 39.87
C LEU A 14 52.54 16.56 39.03
N ASP A 15 51.77 17.42 39.70
CA ASP A 15 50.90 18.54 39.30
C ASP A 15 50.73 19.01 37.83
N SER A 16 49.48 19.45 37.60
CA SER A 16 49.05 20.67 36.90
C SER A 16 49.21 20.85 35.37
N THR A 17 48.18 21.48 34.79
CA THR A 17 48.11 22.19 33.50
C THR A 17 48.08 21.41 32.17
N ARG A 18 46.86 21.26 31.65
CA ARG A 18 46.40 21.69 30.30
C ARG A 18 47.44 21.66 29.15
N THR A 19 47.45 20.61 28.32
CA THR A 19 47.60 20.70 26.84
C THR A 19 47.14 19.41 26.15
N ASN A 20 46.44 19.58 25.02
CA ASN A 20 45.76 18.58 24.19
C ASN A 20 46.70 17.56 23.54
N ALA A 21 46.28 16.30 23.44
CA ALA A 21 46.43 15.47 22.23
C ALA A 21 45.66 14.14 22.36
N PHE A 22 44.52 14.06 21.67
CA PHE A 22 44.07 12.90 20.88
C PHE A 22 44.72 11.53 21.18
N ALA A 23 44.19 10.78 22.15
CA ALA A 23 44.27 9.30 22.16
C ALA A 23 43.45 8.70 23.31
N PHE A 24 42.13 8.87 23.29
CA PHE A 24 41.22 7.98 24.04
C PHE A 24 40.07 7.55 23.13
N THR A 25 40.42 6.66 22.21
CA THR A 25 39.48 5.75 21.58
C THR A 25 38.97 4.77 22.65
N THR A 26 37.81 5.04 23.23
CA THR A 26 37.07 4.03 24.00
C THR A 26 35.57 4.27 23.84
N ILE A 27 34.98 3.53 22.89
CA ILE A 27 33.58 3.05 22.86
C ILE A 27 32.50 4.08 23.23
N ALA A 28 32.62 5.29 22.68
CA ALA A 28 31.49 6.18 22.43
C ALA A 28 31.53 6.64 20.97
N GLN A 29 31.88 5.74 20.06
CA GLN A 29 31.66 5.95 18.64
C GLN A 29 30.15 5.99 18.37
N LEU A 30 29.68 7.18 18.04
CA LEU A 30 28.79 7.40 16.90
C LEU A 30 27.37 6.83 17.00
N LYS A 31 26.72 6.95 18.16
CA LYS A 31 25.27 7.21 18.13
C LYS A 31 25.11 8.69 17.83
N SER A 32 24.60 9.00 16.64
CA SER A 32 24.20 10.36 16.18
C SER A 32 25.04 10.97 15.05
N GLN A 33 25.42 10.16 14.06
CA GLN A 33 25.26 10.57 12.66
C GLN A 33 24.54 9.46 11.90
N ARG A 34 23.33 9.13 12.35
CA ARG A 34 22.32 8.70 11.39
C ARG A 34 21.95 9.98 10.66
N SER A 35 22.65 10.27 9.57
CA SER A 35 22.18 11.23 8.59
C SER A 35 20.74 10.83 8.30
N GLN A 36 19.79 11.68 8.72
CA GLN A 36 18.40 11.60 8.31
C GLN A 36 18.37 11.93 6.82
N GLY A 37 18.79 10.97 6.00
CA GLY A 37 18.33 10.83 4.63
C GLY A 37 17.08 9.97 4.68
N GLU A 38 16.01 10.46 5.30
CA GLU A 38 14.71 10.20 4.71
C GLU A 38 14.78 10.95 3.37
N GLU A 39 15.22 10.26 2.31
CA GLU A 39 14.91 10.74 0.98
C GLU A 39 13.39 10.68 0.88
N GLU A 40 12.74 11.77 1.29
CA GLU A 40 11.36 12.03 0.99
C GLU A 40 11.18 11.81 -0.51
N CYS A 41 10.05 11.20 -0.87
CA CYS A 41 9.81 10.76 -2.24
C CYS A 41 9.72 11.96 -3.21
N PHE A 42 10.87 12.45 -3.65
CA PHE A 42 10.97 13.69 -4.41
C PHE A 42 10.72 13.40 -5.89
N MET A 43 9.43 13.29 -6.24
CA MET A 43 8.97 12.91 -7.57
C MET A 43 9.52 13.80 -8.70
N GLN A 44 9.89 15.04 -8.41
CA GLN A 44 10.49 15.97 -9.37
C GLN A 44 11.90 15.56 -9.82
N LYS A 45 12.63 14.74 -9.05
CA LYS A 45 13.91 14.13 -9.47
C LYS A 45 13.74 12.74 -10.07
N LEU A 46 12.65 12.05 -9.74
CA LEU A 46 12.40 10.67 -10.16
C LEU A 46 11.71 10.58 -11.52
N CYS A 47 10.94 11.60 -11.89
CA CYS A 47 10.20 11.64 -13.15
C CYS A 47 10.44 12.93 -13.89
N ASN A 48 10.72 12.82 -15.19
CA ASN A 48 10.66 13.94 -16.11
C ASN A 48 9.28 13.99 -16.81
N TYR A 49 9.01 15.07 -17.53
CA TYR A 49 7.74 15.27 -18.25
C TYR A 49 7.52 14.22 -19.37
N GLU A 50 8.60 13.73 -19.98
CA GLU A 50 8.54 12.73 -21.06
C GLU A 50 8.06 11.36 -20.55
N GLU A 51 8.44 10.97 -19.33
CA GLU A 51 7.99 9.75 -18.65
C GLU A 51 6.56 9.82 -18.08
N MET A 52 5.89 10.97 -18.20
CA MET A 52 4.52 11.19 -17.75
C MET A 52 3.49 10.89 -18.86
N ASN A 53 3.91 10.89 -20.12
CA ASN A 53 3.08 10.64 -21.32
C ASN A 53 3.30 9.24 -21.89
N VAL A 54 3.16 8.21 -21.06
CA VAL A 54 3.34 6.82 -21.46
C VAL A 54 2.05 6.03 -21.34
N GLU A 55 1.95 4.98 -22.16
CA GLU A 55 0.88 4.00 -22.06
C GLU A 55 0.81 3.39 -20.65
N PRO A 56 -0.39 2.95 -20.22
CA PRO A 56 -0.56 2.24 -18.96
C PRO A 56 0.41 1.06 -18.83
N ILE A 57 0.75 0.69 -17.61
CA ILE A 57 1.69 -0.38 -17.30
C ILE A 57 1.04 -1.31 -16.29
N CYS A 58 1.12 -2.61 -16.52
CA CYS A 58 0.75 -3.56 -15.50
C CYS A 58 1.95 -3.82 -14.57
N GLY A 59 1.76 -3.56 -13.29
CA GLY A 59 2.71 -3.89 -12.25
C GLY A 59 2.67 -5.36 -11.87
N SER A 60 3.76 -5.84 -11.30
CA SER A 60 3.89 -7.18 -10.71
C SER A 60 2.98 -7.40 -9.51
N ASP A 61 2.40 -6.33 -8.97
CA ASP A 61 1.42 -6.31 -7.88
C ASP A 61 -0.04 -6.40 -8.39
N GLY A 62 -0.25 -6.58 -9.70
CA GLY A 62 -1.58 -6.68 -10.29
C GLY A 62 -2.31 -5.34 -10.44
N LYS A 63 -1.65 -4.22 -10.14
CA LYS A 63 -2.17 -2.87 -10.36
C LYS A 63 -1.77 -2.34 -11.72
N THR A 64 -2.71 -1.66 -12.37
CA THR A 64 -2.43 -0.85 -13.56
C THR A 64 -1.96 0.52 -13.09
N TYR A 65 -0.79 0.92 -13.56
CA TYR A 65 -0.18 2.24 -13.35
C TYR A 65 -0.37 3.06 -14.63
N ASN A 66 -0.69 4.34 -14.51
CA ASN A 66 -0.92 5.21 -15.67
C ASN A 66 0.39 5.59 -16.38
N SER A 67 1.53 5.46 -15.70
CA SER A 67 2.84 5.75 -16.27
C SER A 67 3.96 5.04 -15.51
N TYR A 68 5.15 5.04 -16.09
CA TYR A 68 6.35 4.57 -15.39
C TYR A 68 6.68 5.45 -14.18
N CYS A 69 6.29 6.72 -14.20
CA CYS A 69 6.43 7.61 -13.06
C CYS A 69 5.62 7.14 -11.84
N GLU A 70 4.40 6.63 -12.04
CA GLU A 70 3.62 6.08 -10.92
C GLU A 70 4.23 4.78 -10.38
N VAL A 71 4.88 3.97 -11.22
CA VAL A 71 5.64 2.79 -10.78
C VAL A 71 6.84 3.22 -9.91
N LYS A 72 7.62 4.22 -10.36
CA LYS A 72 8.72 4.80 -9.58
C LYS A 72 8.25 5.34 -8.23
N ARG A 73 7.09 6.03 -8.20
CA ARG A 73 6.45 6.49 -6.96
C ARG A 73 6.13 5.33 -6.01
N ALA A 74 5.57 4.24 -6.52
CA ALA A 74 5.24 3.08 -5.70
C ALA A 74 6.50 2.46 -5.06
N ILE A 75 7.57 2.28 -5.84
CA ILE A 75 8.88 1.78 -5.38
C ILE A 75 9.46 2.67 -4.30
N CYS A 76 9.43 3.99 -4.53
CA CYS A 76 9.91 5.00 -3.61
C CYS A 76 9.18 4.97 -2.25
N HIS A 77 7.88 4.67 -2.25
CA HIS A 77 7.10 4.45 -1.02
C HIS A 77 7.24 3.02 -0.44
N GLY A 78 8.28 2.28 -0.83
CA GLY A 78 8.58 0.96 -0.28
C GLY A 78 7.76 -0.20 -0.86
N ASN A 79 7.06 0.01 -1.98
CA ASN A 79 6.37 -1.07 -2.70
C ASN A 79 7.25 -1.51 -3.88
N PRO A 80 8.01 -2.62 -3.78
CA PRO A 80 8.98 -3.03 -4.82
C PRO A 80 8.28 -3.61 -6.07
N VAL A 81 7.47 -2.80 -6.73
CA VAL A 81 6.70 -3.16 -7.93
C VAL A 81 7.64 -3.20 -9.13
N LYS A 82 7.49 -4.22 -9.96
CA LYS A 82 8.19 -4.37 -11.24
C LYS A 82 7.19 -4.24 -12.37
N LYS A 83 7.61 -3.79 -13.54
CA LYS A 83 6.77 -3.90 -14.75
C LYS A 83 6.57 -5.37 -15.11
N GLN A 84 5.33 -5.81 -15.25
CA GLN A 84 4.97 -7.15 -15.68
C GLN A 84 4.66 -7.18 -17.18
N PHE A 85 3.84 -6.24 -17.68
CA PHE A 85 3.56 -6.06 -19.11
C PHE A 85 3.35 -4.57 -19.45
N SER A 86 3.48 -4.22 -20.73
CA SER A 86 2.96 -2.95 -21.26
C SER A 86 1.43 -3.02 -21.36
N GLY A 87 0.75 -1.91 -21.18
CA GLY A 87 -0.71 -1.82 -21.14
C GLY A 87 -1.30 -2.13 -19.76
N PRO A 88 -2.64 -2.04 -19.63
CA PRO A 88 -3.34 -2.35 -18.39
C PRO A 88 -3.23 -3.83 -18.03
N CYS A 89 -3.32 -4.14 -16.73
CA CYS A 89 -3.42 -5.53 -16.31
C CYS A 89 -4.73 -6.18 -16.80
N PRO A 90 -4.70 -7.36 -17.46
CA PRO A 90 -5.90 -8.10 -17.84
C PRO A 90 -6.74 -8.47 -16.63
N GLU A 91 -8.07 -8.30 -16.69
CA GLU A 91 -8.96 -8.51 -15.54
C GLU A 91 -8.82 -9.90 -14.90
N ASN A 92 -8.68 -10.93 -15.72
CA ASN A 92 -8.50 -12.33 -15.32
C ASN A 92 -7.11 -12.63 -14.73
N LEU A 93 -6.17 -11.69 -14.77
CA LEU A 93 -4.79 -11.88 -14.30
C LEU A 93 -4.46 -11.00 -13.09
N ARG A 94 -5.22 -9.91 -12.88
CA ARG A 94 -5.00 -8.96 -11.77
C ARG A 94 -4.95 -9.62 -10.41
N CYS A 95 -5.95 -10.46 -10.09
CA CYS A 95 -6.00 -11.13 -8.78
C CYS A 95 -4.81 -12.05 -8.56
N GLN A 96 -4.44 -12.81 -9.60
CA GLN A 96 -3.34 -13.77 -9.50
C GLN A 96 -1.99 -13.07 -9.31
N LEU A 97 -1.76 -11.94 -10.00
CA LEU A 97 -0.57 -11.11 -9.79
C LEU A 97 -0.53 -10.52 -8.37
N GLU A 98 -1.63 -9.92 -7.91
CA GLU A 98 -1.70 -9.37 -6.55
C GLU A 98 -1.46 -10.46 -5.51
N ARG A 99 -2.09 -11.64 -5.67
CA ARG A 99 -1.88 -12.79 -4.79
C ARG A 99 -0.42 -13.22 -4.74
N ALA A 100 0.22 -13.38 -5.90
CA ALA A 100 1.63 -13.76 -5.97
C ALA A 100 2.55 -12.72 -5.33
N TYR A 101 2.26 -11.43 -5.52
CA TYR A 101 2.99 -10.33 -4.91
C TYR A 101 2.88 -10.34 -3.39
N GLN A 102 1.66 -10.45 -2.85
CA GLN A 102 1.43 -10.47 -1.40
C GLN A 102 2.03 -11.71 -0.73
N LEU A 103 2.00 -12.88 -1.39
CA LEU A 103 2.65 -14.09 -0.89
C LEU A 103 4.17 -13.93 -0.76
N LYS A 104 4.82 -13.25 -1.73
CA LYS A 104 6.25 -12.94 -1.65
C LYS A 104 6.55 -12.03 -0.46
N LEU A 105 5.79 -10.95 -0.30
CA LEU A 105 5.95 -10.04 0.83
C LEU A 105 5.69 -10.71 2.19
N ALA A 106 4.74 -11.66 2.25
CA ALA A 106 4.47 -12.43 3.46
C ALA A 106 5.62 -13.38 3.81
N GLY A 107 6.29 -13.98 2.81
CA GLY A 107 7.46 -14.84 3.03
C GLY A 107 8.70 -14.10 3.53
N GLU A 108 8.83 -12.81 3.20
CA GLU A 108 9.95 -11.97 3.64
C GLU A 108 9.74 -11.36 5.04
N LYS A 109 8.52 -11.36 5.58
CA LYS A 109 8.18 -10.74 6.87
C LYS A 109 8.08 -11.77 7.99
N MET A 110 8.64 -11.46 9.17
CA MET A 110 8.57 -12.30 10.37
C MET A 110 7.14 -12.56 10.87
N ASN A 111 6.19 -11.64 10.62
CA ASN A 111 4.76 -11.86 10.88
C ASN A 111 3.97 -11.90 9.56
N SER A 112 4.06 -13.04 8.87
CA SER A 112 3.39 -13.29 7.59
C SER A 112 1.85 -13.21 7.68
N SER A 113 1.28 -13.39 8.88
CA SER A 113 -0.17 -13.44 9.10
C SER A 113 -0.88 -12.08 8.96
N ASP A 114 -0.15 -10.97 9.12
CA ASP A 114 -0.71 -9.61 8.98
C ASP A 114 -0.90 -9.20 7.51
N VAL A 115 -0.25 -9.89 6.57
CA VAL A 115 -0.36 -9.59 5.14
C VAL A 115 -1.68 -10.12 4.60
N TYR A 116 -2.47 -9.23 3.99
CA TYR A 116 -3.66 -9.63 3.24
C TYR A 116 -3.26 -10.27 1.91
N VAL A 117 -3.72 -11.51 1.69
CA VAL A 117 -3.52 -12.24 0.43
C VAL A 117 -4.89 -12.44 -0.23
N PRO A 118 -5.15 -11.87 -1.43
CA PRO A 118 -6.44 -12.01 -2.08
C PRO A 118 -6.71 -13.44 -2.55
N GLU A 119 -8.00 -13.78 -2.62
CA GLU A 119 -8.49 -15.08 -3.10
C GLU A 119 -9.02 -14.86 -4.51
N CYS A 120 -8.66 -15.77 -5.42
CA CYS A 120 -9.01 -15.65 -6.82
C CYS A 120 -9.94 -16.79 -7.20
N ASN A 121 -10.87 -16.50 -8.09
CA ASN A 121 -11.68 -17.53 -8.72
C ASN A 121 -10.78 -18.39 -9.62
N ALA A 122 -10.83 -19.70 -9.43
CA ALA A 122 -10.00 -20.65 -10.15
C ALA A 122 -10.37 -20.80 -11.64
N THR A 123 -11.61 -20.49 -12.03
CA THR A 123 -12.08 -20.71 -13.41
C THR A 123 -11.76 -19.53 -14.32
N ASP A 124 -12.01 -18.31 -13.86
CA ASP A 124 -11.88 -17.09 -14.68
C ASP A 124 -10.75 -16.16 -14.22
N GLY A 125 -10.03 -16.50 -13.13
CA GLY A 125 -8.92 -15.72 -12.59
C GLY A 125 -9.30 -14.38 -11.98
N SER A 126 -10.61 -14.06 -11.93
CA SER A 126 -11.13 -12.86 -11.29
C SER A 126 -11.01 -12.95 -9.75
N TYR A 127 -11.31 -11.86 -9.05
CA TYR A 127 -11.36 -11.90 -7.57
C TYR A 127 -12.54 -12.75 -7.10
N ALA A 128 -12.33 -13.55 -6.06
CA ALA A 128 -13.43 -14.22 -5.38
C ALA A 128 -14.40 -13.17 -4.83
N THR A 129 -15.71 -13.41 -4.93
CA THR A 129 -16.71 -12.40 -4.54
C THR A 129 -16.62 -12.00 -3.06
N ILE A 130 -16.12 -12.89 -2.21
CA ILE A 130 -15.84 -12.63 -0.80
C ILE A 130 -14.33 -12.65 -0.61
N GLN A 131 -13.80 -11.58 -0.03
CA GLN A 131 -12.41 -11.47 0.41
C GLN A 131 -12.34 -11.45 1.93
N CYS A 132 -11.34 -12.11 2.50
CA CYS A 132 -11.14 -12.16 3.94
C CYS A 132 -9.68 -11.87 4.32
N HIS A 133 -9.48 -11.06 5.35
CA HIS A 133 -8.19 -10.84 6.00
C HIS A 133 -8.14 -11.63 7.30
N ARG A 134 -7.41 -12.74 7.30
CA ARG A 134 -7.46 -13.75 8.37
C ARG A 134 -7.02 -13.23 9.73
N SER A 135 -5.95 -12.43 9.80
CA SER A 135 -5.43 -11.88 11.07
C SER A 135 -6.37 -10.88 11.74
N THR A 136 -7.07 -10.04 10.96
CA THR A 136 -8.03 -9.08 11.51
C THR A 136 -9.43 -9.66 11.69
N GLY A 137 -9.72 -10.78 11.01
CA GLY A 137 -11.03 -11.44 10.98
C GLY A 137 -12.06 -10.73 10.10
N TYR A 138 -11.68 -9.72 9.33
CA TYR A 138 -12.61 -9.03 8.44
C TYR A 138 -12.83 -9.79 7.14
N CYS A 139 -14.09 -9.86 6.69
CA CYS A 139 -14.45 -10.27 5.34
C CYS A 139 -15.35 -9.21 4.69
N TRP A 140 -15.19 -8.98 3.39
CA TRP A 140 -15.98 -8.02 2.61
C TRP A 140 -16.27 -8.57 1.21
N CYS A 141 -17.30 -8.04 0.56
CA CYS A 141 -17.58 -8.39 -0.82
C CYS A 141 -16.76 -7.52 -1.77
N VAL A 142 -16.36 -8.08 -2.90
CA VAL A 142 -15.67 -7.35 -3.98
C VAL A 142 -16.34 -7.58 -5.32
N THR A 143 -16.10 -6.66 -6.25
CA THR A 143 -16.40 -6.84 -7.67
C THR A 143 -15.43 -7.84 -8.32
N ARG A 144 -15.71 -8.30 -9.55
CA ARG A 144 -14.82 -9.21 -10.32
C ARG A 144 -13.39 -8.68 -10.47
N ILE A 145 -13.19 -7.36 -10.45
CA ILE A 145 -11.87 -6.70 -10.54
C ILE A 145 -11.27 -6.34 -9.17
N GLY A 146 -11.86 -6.80 -8.07
CA GLY A 146 -11.30 -6.64 -6.71
C GLY A 146 -11.69 -5.37 -5.98
N ARG A 147 -12.53 -4.49 -6.57
CA ARG A 147 -13.01 -3.29 -5.87
C ARG A 147 -13.96 -3.67 -4.73
N PRO A 148 -13.74 -3.22 -3.49
CA PRO A 148 -14.62 -3.52 -2.35
C PRO A 148 -16.00 -2.89 -2.51
N LEU A 149 -17.02 -3.64 -2.10
CA LEU A 149 -18.41 -3.20 -2.11
C LEU A 149 -18.72 -2.48 -0.78
N PRO A 150 -19.24 -1.24 -0.83
CA PRO A 150 -19.56 -0.48 0.38
C PRO A 150 -20.53 -1.23 1.30
N SER A 151 -20.36 -1.04 2.62
CA SER A 151 -21.23 -1.60 3.66
C SER A 151 -21.35 -3.13 3.66
N THR A 152 -20.37 -3.84 3.07
CA THR A 152 -20.31 -5.31 3.10
C THR A 152 -19.31 -5.85 4.10
N SER A 153 -18.42 -5.03 4.66
CA SER A 153 -17.42 -5.48 5.63
C SER A 153 -18.05 -6.00 6.91
N LYS A 154 -17.70 -7.23 7.30
CA LYS A 154 -18.08 -7.88 8.57
C LYS A 154 -16.84 -8.41 9.27
N ARG A 155 -16.81 -8.33 10.60
CA ARG A 155 -15.77 -8.95 11.42
C ARG A 155 -16.25 -10.30 11.94
N TYR A 156 -15.40 -11.31 11.89
CA TYR A 156 -15.66 -12.69 12.33
C TYR A 156 -16.91 -13.33 11.69
N GLY A 157 -17.17 -13.04 10.42
CA GLY A 157 -18.30 -13.60 9.71
C GLY A 157 -18.30 -13.32 8.21
N ILE A 158 -19.11 -14.08 7.48
CA ILE A 158 -19.21 -14.01 6.02
C ILE A 158 -20.27 -12.97 5.62
N PRO A 159 -19.95 -12.01 4.74
CA PRO A 159 -20.90 -11.02 4.25
C PRO A 159 -21.84 -11.59 3.19
N ASN A 160 -23.04 -11.02 3.09
CA ASN A 160 -23.99 -11.40 2.04
C ASN A 160 -23.84 -10.46 0.84
N CYS A 161 -23.26 -10.98 -0.24
CA CYS A 161 -22.93 -10.19 -1.44
C CYS A 161 -24.12 -9.99 -2.40
N HIS A 162 -25.26 -10.66 -2.17
CA HIS A 162 -26.44 -10.54 -3.02
C HIS A 162 -27.31 -9.30 -2.70
N ILE A 163 -27.10 -8.67 -1.55
CA ILE A 163 -27.98 -7.59 -1.05
C ILE A 163 -27.82 -6.28 -1.86
N LEU A 164 -26.72 -6.10 -2.59
CA LEU A 164 -26.42 -4.86 -3.31
C LEU A 164 -26.97 -4.77 -4.74
N GLN A 165 -27.57 -5.84 -5.28
CA GLN A 165 -28.26 -5.79 -6.57
C GLN A 165 -29.65 -5.14 -6.46
N LYS A 166 -30.26 -5.11 -5.27
CA LYS A 166 -31.65 -4.65 -5.06
C LYS A 166 -31.80 -3.14 -4.85
N THR A 167 -30.73 -2.39 -4.59
CA THR A 167 -30.81 -0.97 -4.19
C THR A 167 -30.54 0.02 -5.33
N LYS A 168 -30.29 -0.43 -6.56
CA LYS A 168 -30.13 0.43 -7.75
C LYS A 168 -31.38 0.57 -8.63
N ILE A 169 -32.48 -0.10 -8.29
CA ILE A 169 -33.80 0.09 -8.92
C ILE A 169 -34.71 0.70 -7.85
N GLY A 170 -34.75 2.04 -7.73
CA GLY A 170 -35.68 2.67 -6.77
C GLY A 170 -35.33 4.03 -6.18
N ARG A 171 -34.43 4.81 -6.77
CA ARG A 171 -34.27 6.24 -6.41
C ARG A 171 -34.35 7.14 -7.64
N ARG A 172 -35.49 7.12 -8.33
CA ARG A 172 -35.95 8.30 -9.09
C ARG A 172 -36.84 9.11 -8.15
N SER A 173 -36.35 10.29 -7.80
CA SER A 173 -37.04 11.29 -7.00
C SER A 173 -38.44 11.55 -7.53
N HIS A 174 -39.45 11.43 -6.67
CA HIS A 174 -40.72 12.11 -6.88
C HIS A 174 -40.42 13.61 -7.07
N ARG A 175 -40.62 14.12 -8.27
CA ARG A 175 -40.81 15.54 -8.51
C ARG A 175 -42.27 15.72 -8.92
N LYS A 176 -43.08 16.09 -7.92
CA LYS A 176 -44.48 16.45 -8.03
C LYS A 176 -44.55 17.83 -8.68
N SER A 177 -45.14 17.95 -9.85
CA SER A 177 -45.59 19.24 -10.41
C SER A 177 -47.11 19.19 -10.54
N ASN A 178 -47.75 20.06 -9.76
CA ASN A 178 -49.18 20.40 -9.81
C ASN A 178 -49.51 21.19 -11.09
N GLY A 179 -50.79 21.14 -11.48
CA GLY A 179 -51.47 21.98 -12.47
C GLY A 179 -51.81 21.22 -13.76
N ASP A 180 -53.04 21.10 -14.26
CA ASP A 180 -54.28 21.82 -14.00
C ASP A 180 -55.51 20.91 -14.28
N ALA A 181 -56.60 21.19 -13.58
CA ALA A 181 -57.91 20.59 -13.81
C ALA A 181 -58.62 21.31 -14.97
N VAL A 182 -59.10 20.55 -15.96
CA VAL A 182 -60.28 20.94 -16.75
C VAL A 182 -61.16 19.71 -16.91
N SER A 183 -62.34 19.83 -16.31
CA SER A 183 -63.52 18.99 -16.47
C SER A 183 -64.14 19.16 -17.86
N SER A 184 -64.63 18.09 -18.49
CA SER A 184 -65.98 18.08 -19.07
C SER A 184 -66.43 16.66 -19.48
N ASN A 185 -67.73 16.45 -19.28
CA ASN A 185 -68.51 15.22 -19.27
C ASN A 185 -68.71 14.51 -20.63
N GLY A 186 -69.09 13.22 -20.52
CA GLY A 186 -70.03 12.50 -21.40
C GLY A 186 -69.47 12.10 -22.78
N MET A 187 -69.94 11.09 -23.49
CA MET A 187 -71.11 10.21 -23.41
C MET A 187 -70.92 9.21 -24.57
N ILE A 188 -71.12 7.90 -24.33
CA ILE A 188 -71.71 6.83 -25.20
C ILE A 188 -71.35 6.87 -26.72
N HIS A 189 -70.83 5.84 -27.40
CA HIS A 189 -71.40 4.51 -27.65
C HIS A 189 -70.33 3.64 -28.36
N GLU A 190 -70.50 2.32 -28.29
CA GLU A 190 -69.84 1.34 -29.15
C GLU A 190 -70.13 1.58 -30.63
N LEU A 191 -69.16 1.21 -31.49
CA LEU A 191 -69.30 0.24 -32.59
C LEU A 191 -67.90 -0.28 -32.96
#